data_AF-A0A528IPN6-F1
#
_entry.id   AF-A0A528IPN6-F1
#
_cell.length_a   1.000
_cell.length_b   1.000
_cell.length_c   1.000
_cell.angle_alpha   90.00
_cell.angle_beta   90.00
_cell.angle_gamma   90.00
#
_symmetry.space_group_name_H-M   'P 1'
#
loop_
_entity.id
_entity.type
_entity.pdbx_description
1 polymer ?
#
loop_
_entity_poly.entity_id
_entity_poly.type
_entity_poly.pdbx_seq_one_letter_code
_entity_poly.pdbx_strand_id
1 'polypeptide(L)' 'PVLYFVQRLRDEVHRFAIGTHRARRKKEMVKSPLDEISGIGPGRKRALLMHFGTAKAVSRAAIEDLVKVDGISEQVAK' A
#
# COMPACT_ATOMS: atom_id res chain seq x y z
N PRO A 1 5.25 12.15 43.35
CA PRO A 1 4.58 10.83 43.18
C PRO A 1 3.35 10.86 42.24
N VAL A 2 2.39 11.76 42.47
CA VAL A 2 1.15 11.85 41.66
C VAL A 2 1.40 12.36 40.24
N LEU A 3 2.28 13.36 40.07
CA LEU A 3 2.65 13.91 38.76
C LEU A 3 3.20 12.84 37.81
N TYR A 4 4.05 11.94 38.33
CA TYR A 4 4.62 10.84 37.56
C TYR A 4 3.56 9.84 37.09
N PHE A 5 2.55 9.57 37.91
CA PHE A 5 1.44 8.69 37.55
C PHE A 5 0.60 9.28 36.41
N VAL A 6 0.30 10.58 36.48
CA VAL A 6 -0.46 11.29 35.43
C VAL A 6 0.35 11.39 34.12
N GLN A 7 1.67 11.59 34.21
CA GLN A 7 2.56 11.57 33.05
C GLN A 7 2.57 10.19 32.39
N ARG A 8 2.73 9.11 33.16
CA ARG A 8 2.70 7.75 32.64
C ARG A 8 1.37 7.40 31.97
N LEU A 9 0.25 7.83 32.57
CA LEU A 9 -1.08 7.64 31.97
C LEU A 9 -1.20 8.37 30.63
N ARG A 10 -0.71 9.60 30.55
CA ARG A 10 -0.68 10.40 29.32
C ARG A 10 0.16 9.74 28.23
N ASP A 11 1.34 9.24 28.58
CA ASP A 11 2.25 8.59 27.64
C ASP A 11 1.65 7.29 27.10
N GLU A 12 0.95 6.53 27.94
CA GLU A 12 0.27 5.31 27.53
C GLU A 12 -0.91 5.58 26.58
N VAL A 13 -1.69 6.64 26.84
CA VAL A 13 -2.76 7.08 25.93
C VAL A 13 -2.19 7.50 24.57
N HIS A 14 -1.09 8.27 24.55
CA HIS A 14 -0.42 8.64 23.30
C HIS A 14 0.15 7.42 22.57
N ARG A 15 0.83 6.51 23.28
CA ARG A 15 1.36 5.27 22.71
C ARG A 15 0.26 4.44 22.06
N PHE A 16 -0.88 4.29 22.76
CA PHE A 16 -2.01 3.54 22.26
C PHE A 16 -2.62 4.20 21.02
N ALA A 17 -2.92 5.50 21.07
CA ALA A 17 -3.49 6.25 19.94
C ALA A 17 -2.57 6.22 18.70
N ILE A 18 -1.27 6.43 18.89
CA ILE A 18 -0.30 6.36 17.78
C ILE A 18 -0.18 4.93 17.25
N GLY A 19 -0.18 3.93 18.15
CA GLY A 19 -0.10 2.52 17.81
C GLY A 19 -1.25 2.06 16.92
N THR A 20 -2.49 2.43 17.24
CA THR A 20 -3.69 2.04 16.47
C THR A 20 -3.67 2.65 15.06
N HIS A 21 -3.36 3.95 14.93
CA HIS A 21 -3.22 4.60 13.62
C HIS A 21 -2.05 4.04 12.80
N ARG A 22 -0.94 3.67 13.44
CA ARG A 22 0.21 3.03 12.77
C ARG A 22 -0.16 1.64 12.26
N ALA A 23 -0.85 0.83 13.07
CA ALA A 23 -1.31 -0.50 12.67
C ALA A 23 -2.29 -0.44 11.50
N ARG A 24 -3.24 0.50 11.53
CA ARG A 24 -4.18 0.73 10.43
C ARG A 24 -3.47 1.17 9.15
N ARG A 25 -2.56 2.14 9.21
CA ARG A 25 -1.74 2.56 8.06
C ARG A 25 -0.88 1.43 7.52
N LYS A 26 -0.27 0.61 8.37
CA LYS A 26 0.50 -0.57 7.94
C LYS A 26 -0.39 -1.54 7.17
N LYS A 27 -1.62 -1.78 7.64
CA LYS A 27 -2.59 -2.65 6.95
C LYS A 27 -3.05 -2.06 5.61
N GLU A 28 -3.29 -0.76 5.55
CA GLU A 28 -3.63 -0.05 4.31
C GLU A 28 -2.46 -0.07 3.31
N MET A 29 -1.21 0.02 3.77
CA MET A 29 -0.02 -0.12 2.91
C MET A 29 0.15 -1.55 2.36
N VAL A 30 -0.37 -2.58 3.05
CA VAL A 30 -0.33 -3.97 2.56
C VAL A 30 -1.34 -4.20 1.44
N LYS A 31 -2.46 -3.47 1.42
CA LYS A 31 -3.36 -3.45 0.26
C LYS A 31 -2.67 -2.66 -0.86
N SER A 32 -2.10 -3.38 -1.83
CA SER A 32 -1.61 -2.73 -3.04
C SER A 32 -2.83 -2.32 -3.87
N PRO A 33 -2.87 -1.10 -4.43
CA PRO A 33 -3.86 -0.74 -5.45
C PRO A 33 -3.93 -1.75 -6.61
N LEU A 34 -2.81 -2.41 -6.89
CA LEU A 34 -2.71 -3.47 -7.88
C LEU A 34 -3.44 -4.77 -7.51
N ASP A 35 -3.79 -4.98 -6.24
CA ASP A 35 -4.57 -6.15 -5.79
C ASP A 35 -6.06 -6.01 -6.11
N GLU A 36 -6.53 -4.80 -6.43
CA GLU A 36 -7.91 -4.52 -6.83
C GLU A 36 -8.16 -4.83 -8.32
N ILE A 37 -7.08 -5.01 -9.11
CA ILE A 37 -7.18 -5.31 -10.54
C ILE A 37 -7.42 -6.81 -10.72
N SER A 38 -8.65 -7.15 -11.13
CA SER A 38 -9.05 -8.53 -11.44
C SER A 38 -8.14 -9.13 -12.52
N GLY A 39 -7.54 -10.28 -12.25
CA GLY A 39 -6.68 -11.00 -13.21
C GLY A 39 -5.18 -10.65 -13.15
N ILE A 40 -4.74 -9.75 -12.26
CA ILE A 40 -3.30 -9.55 -11.99
C ILE A 40 -2.80 -10.59 -10.99
N GLY A 41 -2.09 -11.61 -11.51
CA GLY A 41 -1.34 -12.55 -10.69
C GLY A 41 -0.05 -11.96 -10.11
N PRO A 42 0.60 -12.64 -9.15
CA PRO A 42 1.82 -12.15 -8.50
C PRO A 42 3.00 -11.91 -9.45
N GLY A 43 3.07 -12.66 -10.56
CA GLY A 43 4.09 -12.46 -11.60
C GLY A 43 3.94 -11.11 -12.32
N ARG A 44 2.73 -10.80 -12.80
CA ARG A 44 2.40 -9.52 -13.46
C ARG A 44 2.59 -8.34 -12.52
N LYS A 45 2.21 -8.48 -11.25
CA LYS A 45 2.41 -7.45 -10.23
C LYS A 45 3.90 -7.11 -10.06
N ARG A 46 4.78 -8.11 -10.02
CA ARG A 46 6.23 -7.88 -9.96
C ARG A 46 6.77 -7.21 -11.22
N ALA A 47 6.33 -7.64 -12.40
CA ALA A 47 6.73 -7.02 -13.66
C ALA A 47 6.35 -5.53 -13.71
N LEU A 48 5.11 -5.20 -13.32
CA LEU A 48 4.64 -3.81 -13.23
C LEU A 48 5.42 -2.99 -12.20
N LEU A 49 5.69 -3.55 -11.02
CA LEU A 49 6.48 -2.87 -9.99
C LEU A 49 7.94 -2.70 -10.40
N MET A 50 8.53 -3.63 -11.15
CA MET A 50 9.87 -3.49 -11.71
C MET A 50 9.92 -2.40 -12.79
N HIS A 51 8.87 -2.29 -13.61
CA HIS A 51 8.84 -1.32 -14.71
C HIS A 51 8.53 0.10 -14.27
N PHE A 52 7.60 0.28 -13.31
CA PHE A 52 7.10 1.59 -12.86
C PHE A 52 7.58 1.99 -11.45
N GLY A 53 8.22 1.08 -10.72
CA GLY A 53 8.78 1.30 -9.37
C GLY A 53 7.74 1.31 -8.25
N THR A 54 6.59 1.99 -8.42
CA THR A 54 5.56 2.12 -7.39
C THR A 54 4.17 1.78 -7.89
N ALA A 55 3.32 1.22 -7.02
CA ALA A 55 1.93 0.92 -7.36
C ALA A 55 1.13 2.17 -7.80
N LYS A 56 1.51 3.36 -7.29
CA LYS A 56 0.90 4.64 -7.65
C LYS A 56 1.34 5.14 -9.04
N ALA A 57 2.56 4.81 -9.46
CA ALA A 57 3.01 5.07 -10.83
C ALA A 57 2.29 4.15 -11.82
N VAL A 58 2.11 2.87 -11.46
CA VAL A 58 1.33 1.92 -12.27
C VAL A 58 -0.12 2.39 -12.44
N SER A 59 -0.78 2.84 -11.37
CA SER A 59 -2.18 3.31 -11.44
C SER A 59 -2.37 4.59 -12.26
N ARG A 60 -1.28 5.28 -12.63
CA ARG A 60 -1.30 6.50 -13.45
C ARG A 60 -0.74 6.27 -14.85
N ALA A 61 -0.20 5.10 -15.13
CA ALA A 61 0.38 4.77 -16.42
C ALA A 61 -0.72 4.71 -17.48
N ALA A 62 -0.40 5.15 -18.70
CA ALA A 62 -1.29 4.99 -19.82
C ALA A 62 -1.42 3.50 -20.18
N ILE A 63 -2.57 3.12 -20.73
CA ILE A 63 -2.85 1.75 -21.19
C ILE A 63 -1.74 1.26 -22.14
N GLU A 64 -1.26 2.14 -23.02
CA GLU A 64 -0.17 1.86 -23.96
C GLU A 64 1.15 1.45 -23.28
N ASP A 65 1.45 2.03 -22.11
CA ASP A 65 2.65 1.69 -21.35
C ASP A 65 2.46 0.43 -20.50
N LEU A 66 1.23 0.17 -20.06
CA LEU A 66 0.89 -1.06 -19.35
C LEU A 66 1.01 -2.29 -20.26
N VAL A 67 0.60 -2.18 -21.53
CA VAL A 67 0.67 -3.26 -22.52
C VAL A 67 2.12 -3.61 -22.91
N LYS A 68 3.06 -2.66 -22.78
CA LYS A 68 4.50 -2.92 -23.01
C LYS A 68 5.12 -3.83 -21.93
N VAL A 69 4.47 -3.97 -20.78
CA VAL A 69 4.96 -4.83 -19.70
C VAL A 69 4.60 -6.28 -20.00
N ASP A 70 5.63 -7.12 -19.98
CA ASP A 70 5.54 -8.51 -20.40
C ASP A 70 4.46 -9.28 -19.61
N GLY A 71 3.49 -9.83 -20.34
CA GLY A 71 2.37 -10.59 -19.78
C GLY A 71 1.14 -9.78 -19.32
N ILE A 72 1.07 -8.46 -19.54
CA ILE A 72 -0.17 -7.67 -19.38
C ILE A 72 -1.01 -7.80 -20.67
N SER A 73 -2.21 -8.37 -20.58
CA SER A 73 -3.17 -8.36 -21.70
C SER A 73 -3.99 -7.07 -21.71
N GLU A 74 -4.46 -6.62 -22.89
CA GLU A 74 -5.34 -5.44 -23.02
C GLU A 74 -6.57 -5.49 -22.11
N GLN A 75 -7.08 -6.70 -21.80
CA GLN A 75 -8.21 -6.91 -20.89
C GLN A 75 -7.92 -6.53 -19.44
N VAL A 76 -6.65 -6.53 -19.02
CA VAL A 76 -6.21 -6.15 -17.67
C VAL A 76 -5.80 -4.68 -17.60
N ALA A 77 -5.49 -4.07 -18.76
CA ALA A 77 -5.12 -2.67 -18.86
C ALA A 77 -6.33 -1.73 -19.01
N LYS A 78 -7.50 -2.23 -19.40
CA LYS A 78 -8.80 -1.51 -19.36
C LYS A 78 -9.40 -1.51 -17.97
#